data_AF-A0A167GL47-F1
#
_entry.id   AF-A0A167GL47-F1
#
_cell.length_a   1.000
_cell.length_b   1.000
_cell.length_c   1.000
_cell.angle_alpha   90.00
_cell.angle_beta   90.00
_cell.angle_gamma   90.00
#
_symmetry.space_group_name_H-M   'P 1'
#
loop_
_entity.id
_entity.type
_entity.pdbx_description
1 polymer ?
#
loop_
_entity_poly.entity_id
_entity_poly.type
_entity_poly.pdbx_seq_one_letter_code
_entity_poly.pdbx_strand_id
1 'polypeptide(L)' 'MFKLPIALLSVFSVSAHTNVIRHDVDPTRYLAKNSDFSPLATFYFDGAHVTLIDPKLIVTAALATFCIQPNSFVKIGS' A
#
# COMPACT_ATOMS: atom_id res chain seq x y z
N MET A 1 7.82 44.00 -4.04
CA MET A 1 7.22 43.82 -2.69
C MET A 1 7.11 42.36 -2.21
N PHE A 2 7.73 41.37 -2.87
CA PHE A 2 7.64 39.96 -2.43
C PHE A 2 8.88 39.42 -1.68
N LYS A 3 9.91 40.25 -1.45
CA LYS A 3 11.17 39.79 -0.83
C LYS A 3 11.00 39.39 0.65
N LEU A 4 10.15 40.10 1.39
CA LEU A 4 9.92 39.85 2.82
C LEU A 4 9.17 38.52 3.09
N PRO A 5 8.06 38.17 2.40
CA PRO A 5 7.39 36.90 2.66
C PRO A 5 8.23 35.69 2.20
N ILE A 6 9.04 35.83 1.15
CA ILE A 6 9.95 34.76 0.68
C ILE A 6 11.04 34.47 1.71
N ALA A 7 11.62 35.52 2.31
CA ALA A 7 12.61 35.37 3.38
C ALA A 7 12.02 34.76 4.66
N LEU A 8 10.73 34.98 4.92
CA LEU A 8 10.03 34.39 6.08
C LEU A 8 9.76 32.90 5.87
N LEU A 9 9.44 32.45 4.64
CA LEU A 9 9.22 31.04 4.33
C LEU A 9 10.48 30.18 4.45
N SER A 10 11.68 30.72 4.20
CA SER A 10 12.93 29.94 4.23
C SER A 10 13.37 29.50 5.62
N VAL A 11 12.75 30.04 6.68
CA VAL A 11 13.08 29.69 8.08
C VAL A 11 12.22 28.53 8.60
N PHE A 12 11.14 28.18 7.90
CA PHE A 12 10.27 27.06 8.28
C PHE A 12 10.76 25.77 7.62
N SER A 13 11.73 25.11 8.27
CA SER A 13 12.09 23.73 7.92
C SER A 13 10.99 22.78 8.42
N VAL A 14 10.22 22.22 7.49
CA VAL A 14 9.26 21.16 7.79
C VAL A 14 10.04 19.85 7.98
N SER A 15 9.76 19.13 9.06
CA SER A 15 10.35 17.80 9.26
C SER A 15 9.85 16.85 8.17
N ALA A 16 10.73 16.48 7.25
CA ALA A 16 10.44 15.47 6.24
C ALA A 16 10.78 14.09 6.81
N HIS A 17 9.75 13.33 7.18
CA HIS A 17 9.91 11.92 7.51
C HIS A 17 9.98 11.13 6.21
N THR A 18 11.20 10.74 5.81
CA THR A 18 11.39 9.83 4.68
C THR A 18 11.32 8.38 5.16
N ASN A 19 10.82 7.50 4.29
CA ASN A 19 10.86 6.07 4.53
C ASN A 19 12.27 5.59 4.17
N VAL A 20 13.10 5.32 5.18
CA VAL A 20 14.46 4.83 4.95
C VAL A 20 14.39 3.33 4.71
N ILE A 21 14.68 2.89 3.48
CA ILE A 21 14.94 1.48 3.20
C ILE A 21 16.31 1.16 3.78
N ARG A 22 16.35 0.34 4.81
CA ARG A 22 17.58 -0.07 5.47
C ARG A 22 17.94 -1.50 5.11
N HIS A 23 19.24 -1.75 5.02
CA HIS A 23 19.84 -3.07 4.89
C HIS A 23 20.77 -3.36 6.08
N ASP A 24 20.52 -2.71 7.22
CA ASP A 24 21.31 -2.83 8.45
C ASP A 24 20.92 -4.06 9.29
N VAL A 25 19.89 -4.79 8.87
CA VAL A 25 19.44 -6.03 9.49
C VAL A 25 19.48 -7.15 8.46
N ASP A 26 19.67 -8.39 8.94
CA ASP A 26 19.67 -9.58 8.09
C ASP A 26 18.39 -9.66 7.22
N PRO A 27 18.51 -9.90 5.89
CA PRO A 27 17.38 -9.93 4.98
C PRO A 27 16.24 -10.86 5.40
N THR A 28 16.56 -11.98 6.06
CA THR A 28 15.55 -12.95 6.50
C THR A 28 14.56 -12.37 7.51
N ARG A 29 14.93 -11.29 8.19
CA ARG A 29 14.07 -10.58 9.16
C ARG A 29 13.08 -9.62 8.51
N TYR A 30 13.21 -9.33 7.21
CA TYR A 30 12.30 -8.47 6.45
C TYR A 30 11.34 -9.24 5.54
N LEU A 31 11.59 -10.54 5.33
CA LEU A 31 10.75 -11.35 4.46
C LEU A 31 9.42 -11.64 5.15
N ALA A 32 8.34 -11.13 4.56
CA ALA A 32 7.01 -11.54 4.93
C ALA A 32 6.72 -12.96 4.41
N LYS A 33 5.98 -13.72 5.20
CA LYS A 33 5.46 -15.03 4.86
C LYS A 33 4.02 -14.90 4.38
N ASN A 34 3.55 -15.87 3.61
CA ASN A 34 2.13 -15.93 3.22
C ASN A 34 1.19 -15.94 4.43
N SER A 35 1.64 -16.52 5.56
CA SER A 35 0.92 -16.51 6.83
C SER A 35 0.75 -15.13 7.45
N ASP A 36 1.61 -14.17 7.11
CA ASP A 36 1.54 -12.81 7.64
C ASP A 36 0.36 -12.04 7.02
N PHE A 37 -0.22 -12.57 5.93
CA PHE A 37 -1.36 -12.03 5.22
C PHE A 37 -2.45 -13.09 5.01
N SER A 38 -2.87 -13.79 6.06
CA SER A 38 -3.89 -14.87 5.97
C SER A 38 -5.21 -14.51 5.26
N PRO A 39 -5.79 -13.29 5.40
CA PRO A 39 -7.04 -12.95 4.71
C PRO A 39 -6.80 -12.33 3.31
N LEU A 40 -5.59 -12.42 2.75
CA LEU A 40 -5.28 -11.81 1.46
C LEU A 40 -5.96 -12.56 0.32
N ALA A 41 -6.56 -11.80 -0.58
CA ALA A 41 -6.98 -12.26 -1.89
C ALA A 41 -6.42 -11.31 -2.96
N THR A 42 -6.40 -11.76 -4.22
CA THR A 42 -5.79 -11.00 -5.32
C THR A 42 -6.69 -11.05 -6.55
N PHE A 43 -6.92 -9.89 -7.17
CA PHE A 43 -7.56 -9.82 -8.49
C PHE A 43 -6.58 -10.28 -9.56
N TYR A 44 -7.03 -11.16 -10.45
CA TYR A 44 -6.16 -11.75 -11.48
C TYR A 44 -5.75 -10.79 -12.59
N PHE A 45 -6.51 -9.70 -12.79
CA PHE A 45 -6.30 -8.82 -13.93
C PHE A 45 -5.06 -7.93 -13.78
N ASP A 46 -4.85 -7.35 -12.60
CA ASP A 46 -3.76 -6.40 -12.34
C ASP A 46 -2.88 -6.77 -11.14
N GLY A 47 -3.24 -7.84 -10.40
CA GLY A 47 -2.55 -8.24 -9.18
C GLY A 47 -2.89 -7.37 -7.97
N ALA A 48 -3.94 -6.55 -8.03
CA ALA A 48 -4.37 -5.77 -6.87
C ALA A 48 -4.76 -6.68 -5.70
N HIS A 49 -4.18 -6.38 -4.55
CA HIS A 49 -4.45 -7.07 -3.30
C HIS A 49 -5.72 -6.56 -2.64
N VAL A 50 -6.47 -7.50 -2.07
CA VAL A 50 -7.75 -7.28 -1.39
C VAL A 50 -7.86 -8.18 -0.16
N THR A 51 -8.82 -7.91 0.71
CA THR A 51 -8.99 -8.69 1.95
C THR A 51 -10.30 -9.46 1.92
N LEU A 52 -10.25 -10.78 2.06
CA LEU A 52 -11.41 -11.63 2.29
C LEU A 52 -11.87 -11.48 3.75
N ILE A 53 -13.02 -10.86 3.97
CA ILE A 53 -13.58 -10.61 5.31
C ILE A 53 -14.69 -11.60 5.71
N ASP A 54 -15.25 -12.29 4.72
CA ASP A 54 -16.29 -13.32 4.83
C ASP A 54 -16.15 -14.24 3.61
N PRO A 55 -16.60 -15.51 3.64
CA PRO A 55 -16.52 -16.42 2.49
C PRO A 55 -17.07 -15.88 1.16
N LYS A 56 -17.92 -14.85 1.18
CA LYS A 56 -18.47 -14.21 -0.03
C LYS A 56 -18.23 -12.70 -0.12
N LEU A 57 -17.50 -12.10 0.83
CA LEU A 57 -17.25 -10.66 0.83
C LEU A 57 -15.76 -10.34 0.86
N ILE A 58 -15.38 -9.44 -0.03
CA ILE A 58 -14.03 -8.90 -0.17
C ILE A 58 -14.09 -7.38 0.02
N VAL A 59 -13.14 -6.85 0.77
CA VAL A 59 -12.92 -5.42 0.92
C VAL A 59 -11.73 -5.01 0.07
N THR A 60 -11.91 -3.93 -0.69
CA THR A 60 -10.87 -3.33 -1.52
C THR A 60 -10.99 -1.81 -1.51
N ALA A 61 -9.92 -1.13 -1.93
CA ALA A 61 -9.97 0.30 -2.19
C ALA A 61 -10.92 0.56 -3.38
N ALA A 62 -11.78 1.56 -3.25
CA ALA A 62 -12.73 1.90 -4.32
C ALA A 62 -12.06 2.19 -5.67
N LEU A 63 -10.84 2.72 -5.66
CA LEU A 63 -10.05 2.96 -6.86
C LEU A 63 -9.75 1.68 -7.63
N ALA A 64 -9.65 0.51 -6.99
CA ALA A 64 -9.39 -0.76 -7.65
C ALA A 64 -10.61 -1.34 -8.40
N THR A 65 -11.71 -0.60 -8.52
CA THR A 65 -12.91 -1.06 -9.25
C THR A 65 -12.64 -1.30 -10.74
N PHE A 66 -11.66 -0.62 -11.34
CA PHE A 66 -11.27 -0.88 -12.73
C PHE A 66 -10.68 -2.28 -12.94
N CYS A 67 -10.26 -2.95 -11.86
CA CYS A 67 -9.68 -4.29 -11.86
C CYS A 67 -10.74 -5.41 -11.75
N ILE A 68 -12.02 -5.03 -11.60
CA ILE A 68 -13.11 -5.94 -11.29
C ILE A 68 -14.03 -6.06 -12.50
N GLN A 69 -14.18 -7.27 -13.01
CA GLN A 69 -15.22 -7.61 -13.98
C GLN A 69 -16.24 -8.56 -13.35
N PRO A 70 -17.54 -8.43 -13.67
CA PRO A 70 -18.54 -9.39 -13.22
C PRO A 70 -18.13 -10.83 -13.55
N ASN A 71 -18.38 -11.74 -12.62
CA ASN A 71 -18.04 -13.17 -12.73
C ASN A 71 -16.53 -13.49 -12.83
N SER A 72 -15.66 -12.55 -12.50
CA SER A 72 -14.22 -12.84 -12.38
C SER A 72 -13.92 -13.69 -11.15
N PHE A 73 -12.90 -14.53 -11.28
CA PHE A 73 -12.33 -15.24 -10.14
C PHE A 73 -11.33 -14.35 -9.40
N VAL A 74 -11.13 -14.69 -8.12
CA VAL A 74 -10.11 -14.12 -7.25
C VAL A 74 -9.23 -15.24 -6.72
N LYS A 75 -7.94 -14.98 -6.56
CA LYS A 75 -7.05 -15.91 -5.88
C LYS A 75 -7.18 -15.67 -4.38
N ILE A 76 -7.47 -16.71 -3.60
CA ILE A 76 -7.40 -16.65 -2.13
C ILE A 76 -6.02 -17.12 -1.69
N GLY A 77 -5.37 -16.33 -0.84
CA GLY A 77 -3.98 -16.54 -0.44
C GLY A 77 -2.95 -16.02 -1.45
N SER A 78 -1.69 -16.08 -1.03
CA SER A 78 -0.50 -15.71 -1.82
C SER A 78 0.08 -16.89 -2.58
#